data_AF-H3KBT0-F1
#
_entry.id   AF-H3KBT0-F1
#
_cell.length_a   1.000
_cell.length_b   1.000
_cell.length_c   1.000
_cell.angle_alpha   90.00
_cell.angle_beta   90.00
_cell.angle_gamma   90.00
#
_symmetry.space_group_name_H-M   'P 1'
#
loop_
_entity.id
_entity.type
_entity.pdbx_description
1 polymer ?
#
loop_
_entity_poly.entity_id
_entity_poly.type
_entity_poly.pdbx_seq_one_letter_code
_entity_poly.pdbx_strand_id
1 'polypeptide(L)'
;MPTMSKTASARLLPLLTFAALLAGCAGAPKDVPMPVAPPPAVTPDVLKVQAASTAHDPSINLKTAFETWGMCIPESRVWEELEPGRVAFVCHYDDATQVQFEFRVTGGDVKLATFYFTSQNDADFSGMSVRGEEAEAALDAVYKNKDPLR
;
A
#
# COMPACT_ATOMS: atom_id res chain seq x y z
N MET A 1 -60.94 -31.80 -36.43
CA MET A 1 -60.79 -30.33 -36.41
C MET A 1 -59.36 -30.00 -36.00
N PRO A 2 -58.73 -29.02 -36.66
CA PRO A 2 -57.28 -28.84 -36.74
C PRO A 2 -56.78 -27.69 -35.85
N THR A 3 -55.47 -27.54 -35.71
CA THR A 3 -54.87 -26.20 -35.73
C THR A 3 -53.54 -26.25 -36.48
N MET A 4 -53.54 -25.55 -37.61
CA MET A 4 -52.42 -25.23 -38.50
C MET A 4 -51.49 -24.17 -37.88
N SER A 5 -50.38 -23.96 -38.61
CA SER A 5 -49.54 -22.75 -38.73
C SER A 5 -48.23 -22.81 -37.93
N LYS A 6 -47.06 -22.46 -38.48
CA LYS A 6 -46.72 -21.85 -39.78
C LYS A 6 -45.22 -22.05 -40.00
N THR A 7 -44.83 -22.43 -41.21
CA THR A 7 -43.45 -22.35 -41.69
C THR A 7 -43.11 -20.88 -41.94
N ALA A 8 -41.98 -20.40 -41.43
CA ALA A 8 -41.34 -19.18 -41.90
C ALA A 8 -39.82 -19.32 -41.80
N SER A 9 -39.20 -19.34 -42.97
CA SER A 9 -37.78 -19.38 -43.21
C SER A 9 -37.20 -17.96 -43.07
N ALA A 10 -36.11 -17.81 -42.34
CA ALA A 10 -35.23 -16.65 -42.46
C ALA A 10 -33.77 -17.10 -42.35
N ARG A 11 -33.08 -16.94 -43.47
CA ARG A 11 -31.66 -17.22 -43.73
C ARG A 11 -30.76 -16.32 -42.87
N LEU A 12 -29.56 -16.79 -42.52
CA LEU A 12 -28.26 -16.15 -42.81
C LEU A 12 -27.10 -16.84 -42.05
N LEU A 13 -26.24 -17.51 -42.83
CA LEU A 13 -24.82 -17.84 -42.58
C LEU A 13 -24.00 -16.57 -42.22
N PRO A 14 -22.67 -16.62 -41.99
CA PRO A 14 -21.75 -17.55 -41.28
C PRO A 14 -20.71 -16.75 -40.42
N LEU A 15 -19.55 -17.36 -40.11
CA LEU A 15 -18.21 -16.76 -39.89
C LEU A 15 -17.70 -16.51 -38.45
N LEU A 16 -16.50 -17.07 -38.23
CA LEU A 16 -15.34 -16.53 -37.47
C LEU A 16 -15.53 -16.49 -35.93
N THR A 17 -14.58 -16.87 -35.08
CA THR A 17 -13.14 -16.58 -35.10
C THR A 17 -12.49 -17.44 -33.99
N PHE A 18 -11.51 -18.30 -34.33
CA PHE A 18 -10.52 -18.78 -33.37
C PHE A 18 -9.15 -18.52 -33.99
N ALA A 19 -8.68 -17.29 -33.83
CA ALA A 19 -7.30 -16.93 -34.09
C ALA A 19 -6.74 -16.36 -32.78
N ALA A 20 -5.75 -17.07 -32.27
CA ALA A 20 -5.10 -16.84 -31.01
C ALA A 20 -4.57 -15.40 -30.89
N LEU A 21 -4.90 -14.76 -29.77
CA LEU A 21 -4.29 -13.54 -29.27
C LEU A 21 -2.82 -13.82 -28.91
N LEU A 22 -1.94 -13.71 -29.91
CA LEU A 22 -0.50 -13.55 -29.71
C LEU A 22 -0.04 -12.37 -30.58
N ALA A 23 -0.42 -11.17 -30.14
CA ALA A 23 0.24 -9.94 -30.53
C ALA A 23 0.59 -9.20 -29.24
N GLY A 24 1.89 -9.16 -28.93
CA GLY A 24 2.42 -8.32 -27.87
C GLY A 24 2.01 -6.88 -28.13
N CYS A 25 1.42 -6.24 -27.12
CA CYS A 25 1.08 -4.82 -27.20
C CYS A 25 2.36 -4.01 -26.93
N ALA A 26 3.19 -3.89 -27.97
CA ALA A 26 4.05 -2.73 -28.12
C ALA A 26 3.14 -1.53 -28.39
N GLY A 27 3.09 -0.59 -27.44
CA GLY A 27 2.35 0.67 -27.56
C GLY A 27 0.95 0.63 -26.97
N ALA A 28 0.83 0.90 -25.67
CA ALA A 28 -0.45 1.29 -25.10
C ALA A 28 -0.94 2.61 -25.75
N PRO A 29 -2.24 2.73 -26.09
CA PRO A 29 -2.83 4.00 -26.54
C PRO A 29 -2.59 5.10 -25.49
N LYS A 30 -2.22 6.30 -25.94
CA LYS A 30 -1.89 7.46 -25.09
C LYS A 30 -3.06 8.02 -24.26
N ASP A 31 -4.25 7.45 -24.41
CA ASP A 31 -5.49 7.97 -23.82
C ASP A 31 -6.25 6.94 -22.98
N VAL A 32 -5.58 5.91 -22.45
CA VAL A 32 -6.16 5.14 -21.35
C VAL A 32 -5.94 5.97 -20.08
N PRO A 33 -6.97 6.52 -19.42
CA PRO A 33 -6.79 7.15 -18.14
C PRO A 33 -6.15 6.09 -17.23
N MET A 34 -4.96 6.38 -16.70
CA MET A 34 -4.40 5.52 -15.67
C MET A 34 -5.46 5.36 -14.59
N PRO A 35 -5.80 4.14 -14.16
CA PRO A 35 -6.66 3.96 -13.01
C PRO A 35 -6.04 4.74 -11.86
N VAL A 36 -6.69 5.84 -11.46
CA VAL A 36 -6.28 6.59 -10.28
C VAL A 36 -6.60 5.66 -9.12
N ALA A 37 -5.56 5.20 -8.42
CA ALA A 37 -5.74 4.44 -7.19
C ALA A 37 -6.67 5.27 -6.28
N PRO A 38 -7.72 4.65 -5.69
CA PRO A 38 -8.58 5.36 -4.76
C PRO A 38 -7.71 5.99 -3.66
N PRO A 39 -8.06 7.20 -3.16
CA PRO A 39 -7.35 7.81 -2.04
C PRO A 39 -7.26 6.80 -0.89
N PRO A 40 -6.15 6.77 -0.12
CA PRO A 40 -6.05 5.88 1.04
C PRO A 40 -7.25 6.12 1.95
N ALA A 41 -8.13 5.12 2.06
CA ALA A 41 -9.26 5.22 2.96
C ALA A 41 -8.71 5.15 4.39
N VAL A 42 -9.04 6.13 5.24
CA VAL A 42 -8.76 6.02 6.67
C VAL A 42 -9.68 4.95 7.24
N THR A 43 -9.11 3.77 7.48
CA THR A 43 -9.87 2.61 7.96
C THR A 43 -9.90 2.55 9.50
N PRO A 44 -10.80 1.75 10.11
CA PRO A 44 -10.81 1.55 11.55
C PRO A 44 -9.46 1.05 12.11
N ASP A 45 -8.74 0.23 11.36
CA ASP A 45 -7.44 -0.28 11.77
C ASP A 45 -6.35 0.79 11.68
N VAL A 46 -6.39 1.67 10.67
CA VAL A 46 -5.51 2.87 10.64
C VAL A 46 -5.70 3.72 11.90
N LEU A 47 -6.96 4.02 12.24
CA LEU A 47 -7.27 4.80 13.45
C LEU A 47 -6.81 4.11 14.73
N LYS A 48 -6.95 2.79 14.81
CA LYS A 48 -6.49 2.00 15.96
C LYS A 48 -4.96 2.06 16.09
N VAL A 49 -4.23 1.88 15.00
CA VAL A 49 -2.75 1.96 15.02
C VAL A 49 -2.30 3.36 15.38
N GLN A 50 -2.89 4.40 14.79
CA GLN A 50 -2.59 5.79 15.13
C GLN A 50 -2.79 6.10 16.62
N ALA A 51 -3.82 5.54 17.25
CA ALA A 51 -4.16 5.75 18.65
C ALA A 51 -3.34 4.89 19.63
N ALA A 52 -2.61 3.88 19.16
CA ALA A 52 -1.85 2.99 20.04
C ALA A 52 -0.63 3.71 20.63
N SER A 53 -0.37 3.47 21.92
CA SER A 53 0.91 3.76 22.55
C SER A 53 1.76 2.49 22.63
N THR A 54 3.07 2.64 22.71
CA THR A 54 4.02 1.51 22.72
C THR A 54 4.82 1.50 24.01
N ALA A 55 5.62 0.45 24.22
CA ALA A 55 6.51 0.37 25.37
C ALA A 55 7.67 1.39 25.30
N HIS A 56 7.97 1.95 24.12
CA HIS A 56 9.00 2.96 23.93
C HIS A 56 8.64 4.27 24.63
N ASP A 57 7.38 4.69 24.51
CA ASP A 57 6.81 5.79 25.29
C ASP A 57 5.29 5.60 25.43
N PRO A 58 4.79 5.22 26.64
CA PRO A 58 3.36 5.02 26.87
C PRO A 58 2.57 6.33 26.96
N SER A 59 3.23 7.49 27.03
CA SER A 59 2.60 8.80 27.17
C SER A 59 2.17 9.44 25.86
N ILE A 60 2.73 8.96 24.73
CA ILE A 60 2.42 9.45 23.39
C ILE A 60 2.02 8.29 22.47
N ASN A 61 0.99 8.51 21.64
CA ASN A 61 0.56 7.54 20.66
C ASN A 61 1.43 7.60 19.39
N LEU A 62 1.33 6.57 18.56
CA LEU A 62 2.09 6.45 17.31
C LEU A 62 1.84 7.65 16.38
N LYS A 63 0.59 8.12 16.26
CA LYS A 63 0.29 9.30 15.43
C LYS A 63 1.11 10.51 15.87
N THR A 64 1.10 10.83 17.15
CA THR A 64 1.87 11.96 17.70
C THR A 64 3.36 11.74 17.53
N ALA A 65 3.89 10.54 17.80
CA ALA A 65 5.31 10.23 17.61
C ALA A 65 5.77 10.45 16.16
N PHE A 66 5.03 9.94 15.18
CA PHE A 66 5.35 10.10 13.77
C PHE A 66 5.10 11.53 13.24
N GLU A 67 4.15 12.27 13.81
CA GLU A 67 3.90 13.67 13.43
C GLU A 67 4.98 14.63 13.94
N THR A 68 5.57 14.35 15.11
CA THR A 68 6.65 15.14 15.69
C THR A 68 8.03 14.72 15.22
N TRP A 69 8.14 13.55 14.57
CA TRP A 69 9.40 13.06 14.03
C TRP A 69 9.91 13.92 12.86
N GLY A 70 11.00 14.62 13.10
CA GLY A 70 11.55 15.67 12.24
C GLY A 70 12.39 15.19 11.06
N MET A 71 12.59 13.88 10.89
CA MET A 71 13.34 13.33 9.75
C MET A 71 12.50 13.30 8.47
N CYS A 72 11.18 13.14 8.59
CA CYS A 72 10.28 13.08 7.44
C CYS A 72 9.91 14.47 6.91
N ILE A 73 9.79 14.59 5.59
CA ILE A 73 9.05 15.67 4.94
C ILE A 73 7.57 15.56 5.36
N PRO A 74 6.99 16.56 6.06
CA PRO A 74 5.64 16.46 6.62
C PRO A 74 4.56 16.07 5.61
N GLU A 75 4.64 16.59 4.39
CA GLU A 75 3.67 16.36 3.31
C GLU A 75 3.76 14.96 2.70
N SER A 76 4.85 14.24 2.94
CA SER A 76 5.07 12.88 2.43
C SER A 76 4.47 11.78 3.31
N ARG A 77 3.97 12.16 4.49
CA ARG A 77 3.51 11.23 5.52
C ARG A 77 2.16 10.63 5.13
N VAL A 78 2.12 9.31 5.00
CA VAL A 78 0.91 8.57 4.64
C VAL A 78 0.67 7.48 5.67
N TRP A 79 -0.59 7.35 6.09
CA TRP A 79 -1.09 6.19 6.81
C TRP A 79 -2.05 5.44 5.89
N GLU A 80 -1.81 4.15 5.69
CA GLU A 80 -2.65 3.34 4.82
C GLU A 80 -2.84 1.93 5.38
N GLU A 81 -3.99 1.32 5.09
CA GLU A 81 -4.18 -0.11 5.31
C GLU A 81 -3.88 -0.86 4.01
N LEU A 82 -2.82 -1.66 4.03
CA LEU A 82 -2.36 -2.43 2.87
C LEU A 82 -3.28 -3.63 2.59
N GLU A 83 -3.70 -4.29 3.67
CA GLU A 83 -4.64 -5.41 3.70
C GLU A 83 -5.35 -5.38 5.07
N PRO A 84 -6.50 -6.04 5.25
CA PRO A 84 -7.18 -6.10 6.54
C PRO A 84 -6.23 -6.42 7.71
N GLY A 85 -6.14 -5.52 8.69
CA GLY A 85 -5.27 -5.63 9.86
C GLY A 85 -3.78 -5.37 9.60
N ARG A 86 -3.40 -4.87 8.42
CA ARG A 86 -2.04 -4.43 8.07
C ARG A 86 -2.01 -2.95 7.78
N VAL A 87 -1.47 -2.18 8.70
CA VAL A 87 -1.38 -0.72 8.55
C VAL A 87 0.07 -0.33 8.35
N ALA A 88 0.33 0.51 7.35
CA ALA A 88 1.62 1.11 7.12
C ALA A 88 1.59 2.60 7.47
N PHE A 89 2.66 3.07 8.08
CA PHE A 89 3.08 4.46 7.98
C PHE A 89 4.20 4.55 6.96
N VAL A 90 4.14 5.49 6.03
CA VAL A 90 5.16 5.75 5.02
C VAL A 90 5.56 7.23 5.06
N CYS A 91 6.84 7.53 4.91
CA CYS A 91 7.30 8.90 4.65
C CYS A 91 8.58 8.92 3.80
N HIS A 92 8.92 10.10 3.31
CA HIS A 92 10.17 10.36 2.60
C HIS A 92 11.05 11.35 3.39
N TYR A 93 12.36 11.12 3.33
CA TYR A 93 13.38 12.07 3.78
C TYR A 93 13.73 13.05 2.65
N ASP A 94 14.54 14.05 2.97
CA ASP A 94 15.05 15.05 2.02
C ASP A 94 16.00 14.46 0.98
N ASP A 95 16.74 13.42 1.34
CA ASP A 95 17.61 12.64 0.45
C ASP A 95 16.86 11.62 -0.42
N ALA A 96 15.53 11.71 -0.50
CA ALA A 96 14.67 10.79 -1.26
C ALA A 96 14.65 9.33 -0.76
N THR A 97 15.21 9.06 0.43
CA THR A 97 14.98 7.79 1.13
C THR A 97 13.53 7.69 1.55
N GLN A 98 12.86 6.60 1.18
CA GLN A 98 11.54 6.25 1.69
C GLN A 98 11.69 5.31 2.88
N VAL A 99 10.93 5.55 3.93
CA VAL A 99 10.81 4.64 5.08
C VAL A 99 9.36 4.20 5.26
N GLN A 100 9.18 2.98 5.75
CA GLN A 100 7.86 2.42 6.02
C GLN A 100 7.85 1.57 7.28
N PHE A 101 6.89 1.83 8.17
CA PHE A 101 6.64 1.03 9.37
C PHE A 101 5.33 0.27 9.18
N GLU A 102 5.38 -1.05 9.11
CA GLU A 102 4.21 -1.92 9.03
C GLU A 102 3.82 -2.44 10.41
N PHE A 103 2.56 -2.20 10.78
CA PHE A 103 1.92 -2.68 11.99
C PHE A 103 0.88 -3.75 11.66
N ARG A 104 0.72 -4.70 12.59
CA ARG A 104 -0.32 -5.72 12.57
C ARG A 104 -1.33 -5.45 13.66
N VAL A 105 -2.60 -5.52 13.30
CA VAL A 105 -3.73 -5.50 14.23
C VAL A 105 -4.21 -6.94 14.41
N THR A 106 -4.18 -7.47 15.63
CA THR A 106 -4.68 -8.83 15.92
C THR A 106 -5.42 -8.85 17.24
N GLY A 107 -6.70 -9.19 17.21
CA GLY A 107 -7.52 -9.25 18.43
C GLY A 107 -7.65 -7.92 19.19
N GLY A 108 -7.33 -6.79 18.55
CA GLY A 108 -7.27 -5.47 19.19
C GLY A 108 -5.85 -4.99 19.52
N ASP A 109 -4.87 -5.88 19.54
CA ASP A 109 -3.48 -5.54 19.80
C ASP A 109 -2.80 -4.99 18.54
N VAL A 110 -1.97 -3.97 18.72
CA VAL A 110 -1.12 -3.37 17.67
C VAL A 110 0.32 -3.78 17.90
N LYS A 111 0.96 -4.36 16.88
CA LYS A 111 2.38 -4.74 16.94
C LYS A 111 3.13 -4.29 15.70
N LEU A 112 4.33 -3.75 15.88
CA LEU A 112 5.23 -3.52 14.75
C LEU A 112 5.65 -4.89 14.19
N ALA A 113 5.60 -5.02 12.87
CA ALA A 113 5.94 -6.27 12.20
C ALA A 113 7.20 -6.13 11.35
N THR A 114 7.37 -5.01 10.63
CA THR A 114 8.51 -4.81 9.74
C THR A 114 8.76 -3.31 9.57
N PHE A 115 10.03 -2.94 9.55
CA PHE A 115 10.50 -1.62 9.12
C PHE A 115 11.19 -1.79 7.77
N TYR A 116 10.83 -0.96 6.80
CA TYR A 116 11.44 -0.93 5.47
C TYR A 116 12.11 0.41 5.24
N PHE A 117 13.19 0.38 4.48
CA PHE A 117 13.79 1.59 3.94
C PHE A 117 14.35 1.35 2.55
N THR A 118 14.15 2.33 1.68
CA THR A 118 14.57 2.29 0.29
C THR A 118 15.26 3.61 0.00
N SER A 119 16.56 3.56 -0.31
CA SER A 119 17.27 4.73 -0.79
C SER A 119 17.15 4.79 -2.31
N GLN A 120 16.66 5.90 -2.85
CA GLN A 120 16.61 6.11 -4.30
C GLN A 120 17.95 6.60 -4.86
N ASN A 121 18.90 6.99 -3.99
CA ASN A 121 20.21 7.53 -4.38
C ASN A 121 21.30 6.46 -4.47
N ASP A 122 21.02 5.24 -4.05
CA ASP A 122 21.97 4.14 -4.06
C ASP A 122 21.40 3.01 -4.94
N ALA A 123 22.04 2.80 -6.10
CA ALA A 123 21.62 1.81 -7.08
C ALA A 123 21.79 0.37 -6.59
N ASP A 124 22.62 0.15 -5.56
CA ASP A 124 22.85 -1.15 -4.93
C ASP A 124 21.90 -1.38 -3.73
N PHE A 125 21.38 -0.31 -3.11
CA PHE A 125 20.33 -0.39 -2.07
C PHE A 125 18.93 -0.47 -2.69
N SER A 126 18.66 -1.61 -3.31
CA SER A 126 17.29 -2.13 -3.45
C SER A 126 16.64 -2.26 -2.06
N GLY A 127 15.37 -1.85 -1.92
CA GLY A 127 14.69 -1.71 -0.63
C GLY A 127 14.96 -2.82 0.38
N MET A 128 15.37 -2.43 1.59
CA MET A 128 15.70 -3.33 2.67
C MET A 128 14.58 -3.38 3.71
N SER A 129 14.49 -4.51 4.42
CA SER A 129 13.50 -4.70 5.47
C SER A 129 14.12 -5.39 6.68
N VAL A 130 13.83 -4.88 7.87
CA VAL A 130 14.23 -5.47 9.16
C VAL A 130 13.00 -5.78 10.01
N ARG A 131 13.14 -6.73 10.94
CA ARG A 131 12.04 -7.22 11.80
C ARG A 131 12.54 -7.41 13.23
N GLY A 132 11.61 -7.63 14.16
CA GLY A 132 11.96 -7.90 15.56
C GLY A 132 12.69 -6.71 16.19
N GLU A 133 13.73 -6.99 16.96
CA GLU A 133 14.47 -5.97 17.73
C GLU A 133 15.01 -4.82 16.89
N GLU A 134 15.45 -5.09 15.66
CA GLU A 134 15.95 -4.04 14.75
C GLU A 134 14.83 -3.11 14.28
N ALA A 135 13.63 -3.63 14.02
CA ALA A 135 12.47 -2.80 13.69
C ALA A 135 12.01 -1.99 14.91
N GLU A 136 12.06 -2.60 16.11
CA GLU A 136 11.72 -1.89 17.35
C GLU A 136 12.74 -0.80 17.68
N ALA A 137 14.03 -1.01 17.40
CA ALA A 137 15.05 0.04 17.51
C ALA A 137 14.80 1.20 16.52
N ALA A 138 14.37 0.88 15.29
CA ALA A 138 13.95 1.90 14.33
C ALA A 138 12.74 2.71 14.84
N LEU A 139 11.77 2.05 15.48
CA LEU A 139 10.63 2.73 16.07
C LEU A 139 11.01 3.58 17.28
N ASP A 140 11.90 3.10 18.14
CA ASP A 140 12.48 3.87 19.25
C ASP A 140 13.20 5.13 18.75
N ALA A 141 13.87 5.07 17.61
CA ALA A 141 14.49 6.24 16.98
C ALA A 141 13.45 7.32 16.60
N VAL A 142 12.24 6.93 16.16
CA VAL A 142 11.12 7.86 15.92
C VAL A 142 10.76 8.58 17.21
N TYR A 143 10.54 7.84 18.30
CA TYR A 143 10.23 8.40 19.62
C TYR A 143 11.34 9.34 20.15
N LYS A 144 12.60 9.03 19.84
CA LYS A 144 13.77 9.85 20.23
C LYS A 144 14.09 10.97 19.25
N ASN A 145 13.29 11.14 18.20
CA ASN A 145 13.52 12.07 17.12
C ASN A 145 14.91 11.97 16.48
N LYS A 146 15.31 10.73 16.13
CA LYS A 146 16.59 10.37 15.50
C LYS A 146 16.36 9.70 14.14
N ASP A 147 17.44 9.51 13.40
CA ASP A 147 17.46 8.70 12.18
C ASP A 147 17.49 7.19 12.53
N PRO A 148 16.49 6.39 12.15
CA PRO A 148 16.44 4.94 12.32
C PRO A 148 17.56 4.18 11.59
N LEU A 149 18.25 4.82 10.65
CA LEU A 149 19.31 4.20 9.83
C LEU A 149 20.72 4.45 10.38
N ARG A 150 20.86 5.09 11.56
CA ARG A 150 22.15 5.47 12.18
C ARG A 150 22.22 5.12 13.66
#